data_AF-A0A5S9WR35-F1
#
_entry.id   AF-A0A5S9WR35-F1
#
_cell.length_a   1.000
_cell.length_b   1.000
_cell.length_c   1.000
_cell.angle_alpha   90.00
_cell.angle_beta   90.00
_cell.angle_gamma   90.00
#
_symmetry.space_group_name_H-M   'P 1'
#
loop_
_entity.id
_entity.type
_entity.pdbx_description
1 polymer ?
#
loop_
_entity_poly.entity_id
_entity_poly.type
_entity_poly.pdbx_seq_one_letter_code
_entity_poly.pdbx_strand_id
1 'polypeptide(L)'
;MRTLLLTILIFFFTVNPISAKFYSNVSSIPPLQFLNATQNAWETFSKLAGCHIGENINGLSKLKQYFRRFGYITTTGNCTDDFDDVLQSAINTYQKNFNLKVTGKLDSSTLRQIVKPRCGNPDLIDGVSEMNGGKKLRTTAKYSFFPGNPRWPKRKRDLTYAFAPQNNLTDEVKRVFSRAFTRWAEVTPLNFTRSESILRADIVIGFFSGEHGDGEPFDGAMGTLAHASSPPTGMLHLDGDEDWLISNGEISRRILPVTTVVDLESVAVHEIGHLLGLGHSSVEDAIMFPAISGGDRKVELAKDDIEGIQHLYGGNPNGDGGGSKPSRESQSTGGDSVRRWRGWMISLSSIATCIFLISV
;
A
#
# COMPACT_ATOMS: atom_id res chain seq x y z
N MET A 1 59.31 -2.23 -14.63
CA MET A 1 57.93 -1.73 -14.42
C MET A 1 56.97 -2.84 -14.83
N ARG A 2 56.23 -3.42 -13.89
CA ARG A 2 55.23 -4.46 -14.16
C ARG A 2 53.87 -3.77 -14.33
N THR A 3 53.30 -3.82 -15.52
CA THR A 3 51.94 -3.37 -15.83
C THR A 3 50.95 -4.42 -15.35
N LEU A 4 50.06 -4.02 -14.43
CA LEU A 4 48.97 -4.84 -13.92
C LEU A 4 47.79 -4.70 -14.91
N LEU A 5 47.43 -5.77 -15.62
CA LEU A 5 46.17 -5.81 -16.38
C LEU A 5 45.02 -6.10 -15.41
N LEU A 6 44.14 -5.12 -15.23
CA LEU A 6 42.89 -5.28 -14.49
C LEU A 6 41.83 -5.83 -15.47
N THR A 7 41.57 -7.12 -15.42
CA THR A 7 40.44 -7.74 -16.13
C THR A 7 39.14 -7.39 -15.41
N ILE A 8 38.38 -6.47 -16.00
CA ILE A 8 37.01 -6.17 -15.57
C ILE A 8 36.12 -7.30 -16.09
N LEU A 9 35.68 -8.17 -15.18
CA LEU A 9 34.66 -9.18 -15.47
C LEU A 9 33.31 -8.48 -15.58
N ILE A 10 32.88 -8.14 -16.79
CA ILE A 10 31.52 -7.67 -17.05
C ILE A 10 30.62 -8.90 -17.03
N PHE A 11 29.93 -9.13 -15.92
CA PHE A 11 28.83 -10.10 -15.88
C PHE A 11 27.71 -9.56 -16.77
N PHE A 12 27.58 -10.11 -17.96
CA PHE A 12 26.36 -9.99 -18.75
C PHE A 12 25.28 -10.81 -18.04
N PHE A 13 24.50 -10.16 -17.18
CA PHE A 13 23.22 -10.73 -16.76
C PHE A 13 22.34 -10.80 -18.00
N THR A 14 22.20 -12.00 -18.55
CA THR A 14 21.17 -12.30 -19.56
C THR A 14 19.82 -12.24 -18.86
N VAL A 15 19.23 -11.05 -18.77
CA VAL A 15 17.82 -10.89 -18.42
C VAL A 15 17.01 -11.46 -19.58
N ASN A 16 16.42 -12.64 -19.39
CA ASN A 16 15.44 -13.16 -20.33
C ASN A 16 14.31 -12.12 -20.46
N PRO A 17 13.83 -11.82 -21.68
CA PRO A 17 12.68 -10.95 -21.84
C PRO A 17 11.45 -11.64 -21.22
N ILE A 18 11.06 -11.18 -20.05
CA ILE A 18 9.85 -11.62 -19.36
C ILE A 18 8.71 -10.71 -19.80
N SER A 19 7.61 -11.31 -20.26
CA SER A 19 6.41 -10.61 -20.70
C SER A 19 5.30 -10.79 -19.68
N ALA A 20 5.02 -9.73 -18.92
CA ALA A 20 3.78 -9.59 -18.18
C ALA A 20 2.56 -9.69 -19.11
N LYS A 21 1.44 -10.18 -18.58
CA LYS A 21 0.18 -10.28 -19.32
C LYS A 21 -0.71 -9.09 -18.98
N PHE A 22 -1.10 -8.34 -20.00
CA PHE A 22 -1.89 -7.12 -19.84
C PHE A 22 -3.28 -7.26 -20.48
N TYR A 23 -4.31 -6.86 -19.73
CA TYR A 23 -5.70 -6.95 -20.14
C TYR A 23 -6.36 -5.56 -20.15
N SER A 24 -6.81 -5.11 -21.32
CA SER A 24 -7.50 -3.82 -21.50
C SER A 24 -9.02 -3.94 -21.50
N ASN A 25 -9.56 -5.14 -21.71
CA ASN A 25 -10.99 -5.42 -21.68
C ASN A 25 -11.29 -6.68 -20.87
N VAL A 26 -12.11 -6.54 -19.82
CA VAL A 26 -12.51 -7.66 -18.94
C VAL A 26 -13.20 -8.78 -19.73
N SER A 27 -13.93 -8.48 -20.81
CA SER A 27 -14.58 -9.52 -21.64
C SER A 27 -13.61 -10.30 -22.52
N SER A 28 -12.39 -9.80 -22.73
CA SER A 28 -11.33 -10.49 -23.47
C SER A 28 -10.56 -11.49 -22.60
N ILE A 29 -10.78 -11.44 -21.28
CA ILE A 29 -10.27 -12.42 -20.34
C ILE A 29 -11.13 -13.68 -20.55
N PRO A 30 -10.55 -14.81 -21.00
CA PRO A 30 -11.32 -16.05 -21.12
C PRO A 30 -11.94 -16.38 -19.76
N PRO A 31 -13.15 -16.98 -19.69
CA PRO A 31 -13.71 -17.45 -18.43
C PRO A 31 -12.63 -18.25 -17.71
N LEU A 32 -12.10 -17.69 -16.62
CA LEU A 32 -10.83 -18.11 -16.04
C LEU A 32 -11.02 -19.50 -15.45
N GLN A 33 -10.85 -20.55 -16.24
CA GLN A 33 -10.86 -21.94 -15.79
C GLN A 33 -9.60 -22.28 -14.97
N PHE A 34 -8.72 -21.28 -14.77
CA PHE A 34 -7.63 -21.28 -13.80
C PHE A 34 -8.01 -20.49 -12.52
N LEU A 35 -9.29 -20.58 -12.11
CA LEU A 35 -9.69 -20.35 -10.72
C LEU A 35 -8.97 -21.39 -9.88
N ASN A 36 -7.78 -21.10 -9.35
CA ASN A 36 -7.24 -21.90 -8.27
C ASN A 36 -6.00 -21.34 -7.59
N ALA A 37 -5.36 -20.25 -8.03
CA ALA A 37 -4.20 -19.75 -7.28
C ALA A 37 -4.60 -19.29 -5.86
N THR A 38 -5.59 -18.40 -5.75
CA THR A 38 -6.09 -17.92 -4.44
C THR A 38 -6.99 -18.90 -3.72
N GLN A 39 -7.78 -19.72 -4.44
CA GLN A 39 -8.58 -20.77 -3.81
C GLN A 39 -7.71 -21.94 -3.32
N ASN A 40 -6.72 -22.41 -4.09
CA ASN A 40 -5.76 -23.39 -3.59
C ASN A 40 -4.86 -22.80 -2.50
N ALA A 41 -4.47 -21.53 -2.58
CA ALA A 41 -3.78 -20.86 -1.48
C ALA A 41 -4.67 -20.85 -0.24
N TRP A 42 -5.92 -20.41 -0.35
CA TRP A 42 -6.88 -20.43 0.76
C TRP A 42 -7.10 -21.83 1.32
N GLU A 43 -7.26 -22.86 0.48
CA GLU A 43 -7.38 -24.25 0.91
C GLU A 43 -6.11 -24.75 1.62
N THR A 44 -4.94 -24.34 1.14
CA THR A 44 -3.65 -24.62 1.78
C THR A 44 -3.56 -23.95 3.15
N PHE A 45 -3.98 -22.70 3.26
CA PHE A 45 -3.99 -21.93 4.51
C PHE A 45 -5.12 -22.32 5.47
N SER A 46 -6.24 -22.85 4.96
CA SER A 46 -7.40 -23.24 5.76
C SER A 46 -7.06 -24.35 6.76
N LYS A 47 -6.09 -25.20 6.42
CA LYS A 47 -5.54 -26.23 7.33
C LYS A 47 -4.81 -25.65 8.53
N LEU A 48 -4.37 -24.40 8.44
CA LEU A 48 -3.73 -23.66 9.53
C LEU A 48 -4.77 -22.91 10.39
N ALA A 49 -6.06 -22.94 10.02
CA ALA A 49 -7.08 -22.18 10.71
C ALA A 49 -7.26 -22.66 12.16
N GLY A 50 -7.17 -21.73 13.10
CA GLY A 50 -7.35 -22.01 14.52
C GLY A 50 -6.14 -22.62 15.21
N CYS A 51 -5.01 -22.81 14.51
CA CYS A 51 -3.82 -23.34 15.15
C CYS A 51 -3.26 -22.37 16.21
N HIS A 52 -2.59 -22.94 17.21
CA HIS A 52 -2.13 -22.25 18.40
C HIS A 52 -0.83 -22.84 18.96
N ILE A 53 -0.28 -22.16 19.96
CA ILE A 53 1.02 -22.49 20.54
C ILE A 53 1.13 -23.95 21.00
N GLY A 54 2.25 -24.58 20.66
CA GLY A 54 2.53 -25.98 20.99
C GLY A 54 2.11 -26.99 19.92
N GLU A 55 1.41 -26.58 18.86
CA GLU A 55 1.07 -27.44 17.73
C GLU A 55 2.19 -27.47 16.68
N ASN A 56 2.32 -28.59 15.98
CA ASN A 56 3.20 -28.74 14.82
C ASN A 56 2.33 -29.05 13.60
N ILE A 57 2.34 -28.17 12.60
CA ILE A 57 1.47 -28.27 11.44
C ILE A 57 2.27 -28.00 10.17
N ASN A 58 2.19 -28.95 9.22
CA ASN A 58 2.86 -28.83 7.94
C ASN A 58 2.48 -27.52 7.23
N GLY A 59 3.50 -26.72 6.90
CA GLY A 59 3.34 -25.45 6.20
C GLY A 59 3.51 -24.21 7.07
N LEU A 60 3.55 -24.34 8.40
CA LEU A 60 3.86 -23.22 9.30
C LEU A 60 5.26 -22.65 9.05
N SER A 61 6.21 -23.48 8.62
CA SER A 61 7.55 -23.05 8.19
C SER A 61 7.50 -22.05 7.02
N LYS A 62 6.61 -22.27 6.05
CA LYS A 62 6.40 -21.35 4.92
C LYS A 62 5.72 -20.06 5.37
N LEU A 63 4.74 -20.16 6.27
CA LEU A 63 4.11 -18.97 6.83
C LEU A 63 5.08 -18.13 7.67
N LYS A 64 5.98 -18.76 8.44
CA LYS A 64 7.06 -18.04 9.13
C LYS A 64 8.01 -17.36 8.13
N GLN A 65 8.29 -17.96 6.97
CA GLN A 65 9.06 -17.30 5.91
C GLN A 65 8.32 -16.07 5.36
N TYR A 66 7.02 -16.13 5.16
CA TYR A 66 6.18 -14.97 4.83
C TYR A 66 6.30 -13.88 5.91
N PHE A 67 6.14 -14.22 7.19
CA PHE A 67 6.29 -13.24 8.27
C PHE A 67 7.70 -12.66 8.36
N ARG A 68 8.73 -13.45 8.06
CA ARG A 68 10.11 -12.97 7.96
C ARG A 68 10.30 -12.00 6.81
N ARG A 69 9.76 -12.33 5.62
CA ARG A 69 9.80 -11.48 4.42
C ARG A 69 9.28 -10.06 4.72
N PHE A 70 8.17 -9.97 5.46
CA PHE A 70 7.56 -8.68 5.81
C PHE A 70 8.04 -8.08 7.14
N GLY A 71 9.10 -8.63 7.74
CA GLY A 71 9.76 -8.07 8.92
C GLY A 71 9.16 -8.42 10.29
N TYR A 72 8.10 -9.23 10.35
CA TYR A 72 7.46 -9.67 11.59
C TYR A 72 8.27 -10.70 12.38
N ILE A 73 9.17 -11.43 11.70
CA ILE A 73 10.10 -12.39 12.31
C ILE A 73 11.52 -11.99 11.91
N THR A 74 12.34 -11.62 12.90
CA THR A 74 13.74 -11.19 12.70
C THR A 74 14.77 -12.27 13.06
N THR A 75 14.34 -13.42 13.59
CA THR A 75 15.26 -14.49 14.00
C THR A 75 15.92 -15.14 12.78
N THR A 76 17.23 -15.37 12.86
CA THR A 76 18.09 -15.86 11.76
C THR A 76 18.11 -17.39 11.59
N GLY A 77 17.30 -18.13 12.36
CA GLY A 77 17.21 -19.59 12.28
C GLY A 77 16.30 -20.10 11.15
N ASN A 78 16.39 -21.40 10.86
CA ASN A 78 15.44 -22.02 9.93
C ASN A 78 14.01 -21.97 10.49
N CYS A 79 13.05 -21.64 9.64
CA CYS A 79 11.64 -21.69 10.00
C CYS A 79 11.20 -23.15 10.15
N THR A 80 10.75 -23.53 11.34
CA THR A 80 10.15 -24.84 11.61
C THR A 80 8.63 -24.81 11.43
N ASP A 81 8.01 -25.99 11.35
CA ASP A 81 6.55 -26.16 11.32
C ASP A 81 5.90 -26.07 12.72
N ASP A 82 6.63 -25.66 13.76
CA ASP A 82 6.09 -25.49 15.12
C ASP A 82 5.39 -24.14 15.26
N PHE A 83 4.25 -24.11 15.95
CA PHE A 83 3.67 -22.87 16.42
C PHE A 83 4.34 -22.46 17.73
N ASP A 84 5.34 -21.59 17.64
CA ASP A 84 6.14 -21.09 18.74
C ASP A 84 5.73 -19.66 19.17
N ASP A 85 6.34 -19.17 20.24
CA ASP A 85 6.14 -17.79 20.74
C ASP A 85 6.50 -16.73 19.69
N VAL A 86 7.47 -17.04 18.81
CA VAL A 86 7.91 -16.15 17.72
C VAL A 86 6.78 -15.96 16.72
N LEU A 87 6.16 -17.05 16.25
CA LEU A 87 5.02 -16.99 15.34
C LEU A 87 3.81 -16.31 16.00
N GLN A 88 3.52 -16.61 17.27
CA GLN A 88 2.43 -15.95 17.98
C GLN A 88 2.63 -14.43 18.05
N SER A 89 3.85 -13.99 18.37
CA SER A 89 4.21 -12.57 18.42
C SER A 89 4.09 -11.88 17.06
N ALA A 90 4.54 -12.57 16.00
CA ALA A 90 4.40 -12.10 14.62
C ALA A 90 2.92 -11.93 14.24
N ILE A 91 2.07 -12.92 14.54
CA ILE A 91 0.62 -12.86 14.29
C ILE A 91 -0.04 -11.71 15.06
N ASN A 92 0.30 -11.54 16.35
CA ASN A 92 -0.24 -10.43 17.16
C ASN A 92 0.06 -9.07 16.53
N THR A 93 1.29 -8.90 16.05
CA THR A 93 1.74 -7.64 15.44
C THR A 93 1.10 -7.43 14.07
N TYR A 94 1.01 -8.48 13.26
CA TYR A 94 0.30 -8.45 11.97
C TYR A 94 -1.17 -8.08 12.14
N GLN A 95 -1.88 -8.72 13.07
CA GLN A 95 -3.27 -8.40 13.37
C GLN A 95 -3.44 -6.94 13.77
N LYS A 96 -2.52 -6.40 14.59
CA LYS A 96 -2.53 -4.99 14.98
C LYS A 96 -2.33 -4.05 13.78
N ASN A 97 -1.39 -4.36 12.89
CA ASN A 97 -1.06 -3.57 11.70
C ASN A 97 -2.23 -3.48 10.72
N PHE A 98 -2.90 -4.61 10.50
CA PHE A 98 -4.07 -4.71 9.62
C PHE A 98 -5.40 -4.42 10.32
N ASN A 99 -5.36 -3.83 11.53
CA ASN A 99 -6.54 -3.47 12.33
C ASN A 99 -7.55 -4.63 12.56
N LEU A 100 -7.03 -5.85 12.62
CA LEU A 100 -7.78 -7.04 13.00
C LEU A 100 -7.88 -7.15 14.53
N LYS A 101 -8.79 -8.01 15.00
CA LYS A 101 -8.82 -8.39 16.42
C LYS A 101 -7.52 -9.12 16.76
N VAL A 102 -6.77 -8.61 17.73
CA VAL A 102 -5.54 -9.25 18.20
C VAL A 102 -5.92 -10.49 19.03
N THR A 103 -5.74 -11.67 18.45
CA THR A 103 -6.02 -12.98 19.04
C THR A 103 -4.76 -13.83 19.24
N GLY A 104 -3.68 -13.53 18.50
CA GLY A 104 -2.46 -14.35 18.48
C GLY A 104 -2.65 -15.72 17.82
N LYS A 105 -3.75 -15.91 17.09
CA LYS A 105 -4.11 -17.16 16.42
C LYS A 105 -4.29 -16.92 14.93
N LEU A 106 -4.09 -17.96 14.13
CA LEU A 106 -4.46 -17.96 12.71
C LEU A 106 -5.97 -18.13 12.56
N ASP A 107 -6.74 -17.18 13.07
CA ASP A 107 -8.19 -17.16 12.86
C ASP A 107 -8.53 -16.84 11.40
N SER A 108 -9.78 -17.12 11.02
CA SER A 108 -10.21 -16.98 9.61
C SER A 108 -10.07 -15.55 9.08
N SER A 109 -10.20 -14.53 9.93
CA SER A 109 -9.95 -13.13 9.53
C SER A 109 -8.49 -12.88 9.20
N THR A 110 -7.58 -13.39 10.03
CA THR A 110 -6.14 -13.25 9.86
C THR A 110 -5.67 -13.95 8.59
N LEU A 111 -6.09 -15.20 8.40
CA LEU A 111 -5.77 -15.94 7.19
C LEU A 111 -6.31 -15.23 5.95
N ARG A 112 -7.57 -14.74 5.97
CA ARG A 112 -8.16 -14.05 4.80
C ARG A 112 -7.37 -12.81 4.41
N GLN A 113 -6.73 -12.16 5.38
CA GLN A 113 -5.87 -11.02 5.13
C GLN A 113 -4.49 -11.46 4.59
N ILE A 114 -3.89 -12.53 5.13
CA ILE A 114 -2.59 -13.06 4.70
C ILE A 114 -2.61 -13.49 3.23
N VAL A 115 -3.72 -14.08 2.76
CA VAL A 115 -3.83 -14.57 1.36
C VAL A 115 -4.12 -13.47 0.34
N LYS A 116 -4.37 -12.21 0.77
CA LYS A 116 -4.55 -11.12 -0.18
C LYS A 116 -3.20 -10.79 -0.83
N PRO A 117 -3.18 -10.57 -2.16
CA PRO A 117 -1.97 -10.07 -2.79
C PRO A 117 -1.63 -8.67 -2.25
N ARG A 118 -0.34 -8.35 -2.21
CA ARG A 118 0.17 -7.18 -1.49
C ARG A 118 1.49 -6.65 -2.06
N CYS A 119 1.86 -5.45 -1.63
CA CYS A 119 3.21 -4.91 -1.80
C CYS A 119 4.24 -5.80 -1.08
N GLY A 120 5.42 -5.92 -1.70
CA GLY A 120 6.60 -6.68 -1.28
C GLY A 120 7.48 -5.96 -0.26
N ASN A 121 7.27 -4.66 -0.05
CA ASN A 121 8.01 -3.91 0.97
C ASN A 121 7.67 -4.43 2.38
N PRO A 122 8.64 -4.46 3.31
CA PRO A 122 8.38 -4.92 4.68
C PRO A 122 7.48 -3.96 5.46
N ASP A 123 6.61 -4.52 6.32
CA ASP A 123 5.76 -3.73 7.23
C ASP A 123 6.50 -3.28 8.49
N LEU A 124 7.59 -3.99 8.80
CA LEU A 124 8.48 -3.74 9.92
C LEU A 124 9.92 -3.70 9.43
N ILE A 125 10.64 -2.63 9.78
CA ILE A 125 12.08 -2.52 9.53
C ILE A 125 12.77 -2.38 10.89
N ASP A 126 13.78 -3.20 11.15
CA ASP A 126 14.51 -3.26 12.42
C ASP A 126 13.60 -3.39 13.68
N GLY A 127 12.50 -4.13 13.54
CA GLY A 127 11.52 -4.36 14.61
C GLY A 127 10.60 -3.18 14.91
N VAL A 128 10.69 -2.09 14.15
CA VAL A 128 9.76 -0.95 14.22
C VAL A 128 8.73 -1.13 13.12
N SER A 129 7.44 -1.09 13.48
CA SER A 129 6.40 -1.12 12.47
C SER A 129 6.20 0.24 11.81
N GLU A 130 6.17 0.21 10.49
CA GLU A 130 5.77 1.33 9.65
C GLU A 130 4.26 1.60 9.79
N MET A 131 3.46 0.60 10.12
CA MET A 131 2.01 0.76 10.21
C MET A 131 1.61 1.26 11.60
N ASN A 132 0.94 2.42 11.68
CA ASN A 132 0.46 3.00 12.94
C ASN A 132 -0.79 2.30 13.54
N GLY A 133 -0.96 1.00 13.26
CA GLY A 133 -2.12 0.21 13.68
C GLY A 133 -2.28 0.13 15.20
N GLY A 134 -3.53 0.18 15.69
CA GLY A 134 -3.85 0.02 17.11
C GLY A 134 -3.41 1.15 18.06
N LYS A 135 -2.89 2.29 17.57
CA LYS A 135 -2.61 3.47 18.42
C LYS A 135 -3.92 4.14 18.87
N LYS A 136 -4.39 3.82 20.07
CA LYS A 136 -5.38 4.63 20.79
C LYS A 136 -4.69 5.89 21.31
N LEU A 137 -4.97 7.04 20.69
CA LEU A 137 -4.80 8.36 21.29
C LEU A 137 -3.32 8.78 21.53
N ARG A 138 -2.74 9.58 20.61
CA ARG A 138 -1.86 10.76 20.89
C ARG A 138 -1.14 11.34 19.67
N THR A 139 -1.12 10.65 18.52
CA THR A 139 -0.75 11.23 17.23
C THR A 139 -1.84 10.91 16.21
N THR A 140 -2.39 11.94 15.57
CA THR A 140 -3.52 11.82 14.61
C THR A 140 -3.11 11.30 13.24
N ALA A 141 -1.82 11.37 12.90
CA ALA A 141 -1.28 10.86 11.64
C ALA A 141 -1.26 9.32 11.65
N LYS A 142 -1.90 8.70 10.66
CA LYS A 142 -1.89 7.24 10.47
C LYS A 142 -0.91 6.80 9.36
N TYR A 143 -0.50 7.73 8.51
CA TYR A 143 0.59 7.60 7.54
C TYR A 143 1.95 7.37 8.22
N SER A 144 2.90 6.86 7.44
CA SER A 144 4.26 6.52 7.87
C SER A 144 5.28 6.79 6.78
N PHE A 145 6.55 6.61 7.11
CA PHE A 145 7.69 6.84 6.23
C PHE A 145 8.75 5.79 6.51
N PHE A 146 9.46 5.36 5.48
CA PHE A 146 10.67 4.55 5.66
C PHE A 146 11.62 5.15 6.72
N PRO A 147 12.42 4.31 7.40
CA PRO A 147 13.37 4.77 8.40
C PRO A 147 14.24 5.94 7.89
N GLY A 148 14.27 7.02 8.67
CA GLY A 148 14.99 8.25 8.31
C GLY A 148 14.18 9.27 7.51
N ASN A 149 12.88 9.02 7.25
CA ASN A 149 11.98 9.90 6.51
C ASN A 149 12.57 10.36 5.15
N PRO A 150 13.02 9.40 4.30
CA PRO A 150 13.70 9.72 3.06
C PRO A 150 12.78 10.51 2.13
N ARG A 151 13.38 11.44 1.40
CA ARG A 151 12.71 12.26 0.39
C ARG A 151 13.67 12.66 -0.71
N TRP A 152 13.15 12.94 -1.89
CA TRP A 152 13.96 13.53 -2.94
C TRP A 152 14.56 14.89 -2.48
N PRO A 153 15.79 15.23 -2.92
CA PRO A 153 16.46 16.46 -2.53
C PRO A 153 15.56 17.69 -2.70
N LYS A 154 15.61 18.65 -1.76
CA LYS A 154 14.68 19.79 -1.73
C LYS A 154 14.61 20.62 -3.01
N ARG A 155 15.71 20.65 -3.78
CA ARG A 155 15.79 21.37 -5.07
C ARG A 155 15.38 20.51 -6.28
N LYS A 156 15.15 19.22 -6.10
CA LYS A 156 14.71 18.30 -7.14
C LYS A 156 13.19 18.23 -7.09
N ARG A 157 12.54 18.91 -8.04
CA ARG A 157 11.08 18.97 -8.19
C ARG A 157 10.62 18.26 -9.44
N ASP A 158 11.44 18.33 -10.49
CA ASP A 158 11.23 17.57 -11.71
C ASP A 158 11.96 16.23 -11.58
N LEU A 159 11.15 15.17 -11.43
CA LEU A 159 11.60 13.79 -11.41
C LEU A 159 11.35 13.18 -12.79
N THR A 160 12.34 12.46 -13.29
CA THR A 160 12.23 11.74 -14.55
C THR A 160 12.06 10.25 -14.29
N TYR A 161 11.22 9.59 -15.08
CA TYR A 161 11.04 8.14 -14.99
C TYR A 161 11.19 7.48 -16.35
N ALA A 162 11.73 6.26 -16.39
CA ALA A 162 11.89 5.47 -17.60
C ALA A 162 11.53 4.00 -17.36
N PHE A 163 11.24 3.29 -18.45
CA PHE A 163 10.90 1.87 -18.41
C PHE A 163 12.08 1.03 -18.85
N ALA A 164 12.27 -0.13 -18.19
CA ALA A 164 13.29 -1.08 -18.58
C ALA A 164 13.02 -1.59 -20.02
N PRO A 165 13.92 -1.35 -20.99
CA PRO A 165 13.64 -1.59 -22.42
C PRO A 165 13.30 -3.05 -22.74
N GLN A 166 13.86 -4.00 -21.98
CA GLN A 166 13.65 -5.43 -22.17
C GLN A 166 12.19 -5.87 -21.95
N ASN A 167 11.39 -5.10 -21.22
CA ASN A 167 9.97 -5.41 -21.01
C ASN A 167 9.10 -5.10 -22.24
N ASN A 168 9.61 -4.34 -23.22
CA ASN A 168 8.92 -3.99 -24.47
C ASN A 168 7.46 -3.50 -24.28
N LEU A 169 7.23 -2.67 -23.26
CA LEU A 169 5.89 -2.24 -22.86
C LEU A 169 5.22 -1.36 -23.95
N THR A 170 3.93 -1.61 -24.18
CA THR A 170 3.09 -0.81 -25.07
C THR A 170 2.84 0.59 -24.49
N ASP A 171 2.49 1.55 -25.34
CA ASP A 171 2.14 2.90 -24.87
C ASP A 171 0.88 2.90 -23.98
N GLU A 172 -0.01 1.91 -24.13
CA GLU A 172 -1.18 1.77 -23.28
C GLU A 172 -0.78 1.46 -21.83
N VAL A 173 0.11 0.49 -21.63
CA VAL A 173 0.67 0.16 -20.31
C VAL A 173 1.42 1.36 -19.74
N LYS A 174 2.26 2.02 -20.56
CA LYS A 174 3.04 3.18 -20.13
C LYS A 174 2.15 4.36 -19.70
N ARG A 175 0.97 4.54 -20.31
CA ARG A 175 -0.02 5.56 -19.89
C ARG A 175 -0.62 5.29 -18.51
N VAL A 176 -0.68 4.04 -18.04
CA VAL A 176 -1.12 3.72 -16.67
C VAL A 176 -0.23 4.42 -15.65
N PHE A 177 1.08 4.31 -15.81
CA PHE A 177 2.05 4.97 -14.94
C PHE A 177 2.00 6.49 -15.06
N SER A 178 1.79 7.04 -16.26
CA SER A 178 1.57 8.49 -16.41
C SER A 178 0.40 8.98 -15.54
N ARG A 179 -0.74 8.26 -15.54
CA ARG A 179 -1.88 8.60 -14.66
C ARG A 179 -1.53 8.43 -13.19
N ALA A 180 -0.79 7.38 -12.83
CA ALA A 180 -0.38 7.13 -11.46
C ALA A 180 0.52 8.26 -10.91
N PHE A 181 1.50 8.72 -11.70
CA PHE A 181 2.31 9.89 -11.38
C PHE A 181 1.50 11.19 -11.31
N THR A 182 0.54 11.39 -12.21
CA THR A 182 -0.34 12.58 -12.21
C THR A 182 -1.04 12.74 -10.86
N ARG A 183 -1.57 11.67 -10.27
CA ARG A 183 -2.26 11.75 -8.97
C ARG A 183 -1.37 12.28 -7.85
N TRP A 184 -0.12 11.83 -7.81
CA TRP A 184 0.86 12.36 -6.86
C TRP A 184 1.28 13.79 -7.19
N ALA A 185 1.39 14.15 -8.48
CA ALA A 185 1.67 15.53 -8.90
C ALA A 185 0.55 16.51 -8.52
N GLU A 186 -0.71 16.07 -8.54
CA GLU A 186 -1.86 16.91 -8.18
C GLU A 186 -1.81 17.38 -6.72
N VAL A 187 -1.25 16.58 -5.82
CA VAL A 187 -1.22 16.89 -4.37
C VAL A 187 0.15 17.30 -3.84
N THR A 188 1.19 17.35 -4.69
CA THR A 188 2.57 17.73 -4.33
C THR A 188 3.13 18.82 -5.25
N PRO A 189 4.23 19.49 -4.90
CA PRO A 189 4.95 20.39 -5.81
C PRO A 189 5.90 19.65 -6.77
N LEU A 190 5.75 18.33 -6.95
CA LEU A 190 6.62 17.53 -7.81
C LEU A 190 6.03 17.42 -9.22
N ASN A 191 6.90 17.42 -10.22
CA ASN A 191 6.55 17.14 -11.61
C ASN A 191 7.21 15.83 -12.04
N PHE A 192 6.51 15.06 -12.85
CA PHE A 192 7.02 13.80 -13.37
C PHE A 192 7.07 13.82 -14.89
N THR A 193 8.22 13.53 -15.47
CA THR A 193 8.40 13.49 -16.93
C THR A 193 8.94 12.14 -17.36
N ARG A 194 8.26 11.49 -18.31
CA ARG A 194 8.77 10.27 -18.93
C ARG A 194 10.04 10.59 -19.73
N SER A 195 11.07 9.79 -19.52
CA SER A 195 12.33 9.78 -20.26
C SER A 195 12.44 8.48 -21.07
N GLU A 196 13.02 8.57 -22.27
CA GLU A 196 13.40 7.39 -23.05
C GLU A 196 14.80 6.87 -22.67
N SER A 197 15.53 7.59 -21.81
CA SER A 197 16.88 7.23 -21.36
C SER A 197 16.85 6.74 -19.91
N ILE A 198 16.98 5.41 -19.71
CA ILE A 198 17.06 4.81 -18.36
C ILE A 198 18.27 5.31 -17.56
N LEU A 199 19.40 5.56 -18.22
CA LEU A 199 20.66 5.97 -17.57
C LEU A 199 20.61 7.36 -16.94
N ARG A 200 19.63 8.17 -17.34
CA ARG A 200 19.43 9.54 -16.88
C ARG A 200 18.12 9.73 -16.12
N ALA A 201 17.31 8.67 -16.03
CA ALA A 201 16.07 8.71 -15.29
C ALA A 201 16.35 8.65 -13.80
N ASP A 202 15.57 9.39 -13.02
CA ASP A 202 15.62 9.31 -11.55
C ASP A 202 14.96 8.04 -11.05
N ILE A 203 13.93 7.59 -11.75
CA ILE A 203 13.12 6.43 -11.45
C ILE A 203 13.16 5.45 -12.63
N VAL A 204 13.46 4.19 -12.36
CA VAL A 204 13.42 3.10 -13.32
C VAL A 204 12.32 2.12 -12.92
N ILE A 205 11.45 1.84 -13.88
CA ILE A 205 10.29 0.96 -13.71
C ILE A 205 10.51 -0.30 -14.57
N GLY A 206 10.36 -1.48 -13.98
CA GLY A 206 10.53 -2.74 -14.71
C GLY A 206 9.62 -3.85 -14.19
N PHE A 207 9.34 -4.82 -15.06
CA PHE A 207 8.63 -6.05 -14.74
C PHE A 207 9.62 -7.22 -14.71
N PHE A 208 9.60 -8.03 -13.66
CA PHE A 208 10.55 -9.12 -13.44
C PHE A 208 9.86 -10.33 -12.80
N SER A 209 10.40 -11.53 -12.95
CA SER A 209 9.88 -12.75 -12.31
C SER A 209 10.97 -13.37 -11.46
N GLY A 210 10.62 -13.95 -10.31
CA GLY A 210 11.56 -14.66 -9.46
C GLY A 210 12.75 -13.78 -9.02
N GLU A 211 13.94 -14.37 -8.94
CA GLU A 211 15.19 -13.63 -8.66
C GLU A 211 15.57 -12.69 -9.80
N HIS A 212 15.75 -11.41 -9.48
CA HIS A 212 15.97 -10.35 -10.47
C HIS A 212 17.06 -9.35 -10.07
N GLY A 213 17.96 -9.73 -9.16
CA GLY A 213 19.25 -9.07 -8.96
C GLY A 213 19.29 -8.01 -7.86
N ASP A 214 18.20 -7.83 -7.12
CA ASP A 214 18.12 -6.96 -5.94
C ASP A 214 18.02 -7.75 -4.62
N GLY A 215 18.03 -9.08 -4.67
CA GLY A 215 17.92 -9.96 -3.50
C GLY A 215 16.50 -10.12 -2.96
N GLU A 216 15.51 -9.57 -3.65
CA GLU A 216 14.11 -9.53 -3.25
C GLU A 216 13.24 -10.28 -4.29
N PRO A 217 13.43 -11.60 -4.48
CA PRO A 217 12.80 -12.35 -5.54
C PRO A 217 11.27 -12.33 -5.45
N PHE A 218 10.60 -12.25 -6.59
CA PHE A 218 9.14 -12.42 -6.69
C PHE A 218 8.71 -13.88 -6.51
N ASP A 219 7.47 -14.09 -6.06
CA ASP A 219 6.91 -15.40 -5.71
C ASP A 219 6.02 -16.02 -6.80
N GLY A 220 5.88 -15.33 -7.94
CA GLY A 220 5.05 -15.74 -9.05
C GLY A 220 3.64 -15.17 -8.91
N ALA A 221 2.67 -15.71 -9.66
CA ALA A 221 1.32 -15.15 -9.68
C ALA A 221 0.65 -15.11 -8.29
N MET A 222 0.14 -13.94 -7.93
CA MET A 222 -0.40 -13.53 -6.65
C MET A 222 0.64 -13.57 -5.51
N GLY A 223 0.27 -13.03 -4.34
CA GLY A 223 1.22 -12.92 -3.23
C GLY A 223 1.91 -11.57 -3.28
N THR A 224 3.13 -11.50 -3.79
CA THR A 224 3.92 -10.26 -3.85
C THR A 224 3.82 -9.61 -5.24
N LEU A 225 3.07 -8.51 -5.31
CA LEU A 225 2.72 -7.87 -6.58
C LEU A 225 3.84 -7.01 -7.18
N ALA A 226 4.54 -6.30 -6.31
CA ALA A 226 5.52 -5.29 -6.66
C ALA A 226 6.30 -4.87 -5.41
N HIS A 227 7.43 -4.20 -5.60
CA HIS A 227 8.12 -3.45 -4.56
C HIS A 227 8.83 -2.24 -5.14
N ALA A 228 9.06 -1.25 -4.29
CA ALA A 228 9.75 -0.03 -4.66
C ALA A 228 10.67 0.48 -3.57
N SER A 229 11.78 1.07 -4.01
CA SER A 229 12.75 1.69 -3.10
C SER A 229 12.25 3.04 -2.58
N SER A 230 12.72 3.42 -1.40
CA SER A 230 12.60 4.79 -0.92
C SER A 230 13.62 5.72 -1.60
N PRO A 231 13.36 7.06 -1.66
CA PRO A 231 14.35 8.02 -2.14
C PRO A 231 15.71 7.91 -1.43
N PRO A 232 16.82 8.28 -2.10
CA PRO A 232 16.89 8.78 -3.48
C PRO A 232 17.02 7.66 -4.52
N THR A 233 16.93 6.39 -4.11
CA THR A 233 16.88 5.28 -5.05
C THR A 233 15.52 5.29 -5.72
N GLY A 234 15.50 5.26 -7.06
CA GLY A 234 14.26 5.23 -7.83
C GLY A 234 14.10 3.91 -8.56
N MET A 235 13.76 2.86 -7.83
CA MET A 235 13.53 1.53 -8.36
C MET A 235 12.10 1.11 -8.08
N LEU A 236 11.35 0.76 -9.12
CA LEU A 236 10.00 0.20 -9.03
C LEU A 236 9.98 -1.09 -9.83
N HIS A 237 9.87 -2.21 -9.12
CA HIS A 237 9.78 -3.53 -9.71
C HIS A 237 8.36 -4.06 -9.55
N LEU A 238 7.79 -4.58 -10.63
CA LEU A 238 6.51 -5.28 -10.61
C LEU A 238 6.74 -6.75 -10.96
N ASP A 239 5.95 -7.64 -10.37
CA ASP A 239 5.99 -9.04 -10.74
C ASP A 239 5.45 -9.23 -12.18
N GLY A 240 6.30 -9.81 -13.02
CA GLY A 240 6.03 -10.13 -14.41
C GLY A 240 5.20 -11.39 -14.59
N ASP A 241 5.01 -12.20 -13.54
CA ASP A 241 4.17 -13.39 -13.56
C ASP A 241 2.68 -13.10 -13.32
N GLU A 242 2.35 -11.85 -12.99
CA GLU A 242 0.99 -11.40 -12.69
C GLU A 242 0.14 -11.11 -13.93
N ASP A 243 -1.17 -11.31 -13.76
CA ASP A 243 -2.19 -10.94 -14.74
C ASP A 243 -2.69 -9.51 -14.46
N TRP A 244 -2.12 -8.54 -15.18
CA TRP A 244 -2.35 -7.12 -14.96
C TRP A 244 -3.57 -6.59 -15.73
N LEU A 245 -4.53 -6.00 -15.02
CA LEU A 245 -5.59 -5.22 -15.63
C LEU A 245 -5.13 -3.77 -15.82
N ILE A 246 -5.28 -3.24 -17.04
CA ILE A 246 -4.85 -1.87 -17.40
C ILE A 246 -6.01 -0.94 -17.80
N SER A 247 -7.26 -1.44 -17.73
CA SER A 247 -8.46 -0.73 -18.18
C SER A 247 -8.99 0.30 -17.18
N ASN A 248 -9.60 1.35 -17.71
CA ASN A 248 -10.23 2.42 -16.92
C ASN A 248 -11.67 2.08 -16.47
N GLY A 249 -12.22 0.95 -16.92
CA GLY A 249 -13.60 0.56 -16.66
C GLY A 249 -13.80 -0.07 -15.28
N GLU A 250 -14.98 0.14 -14.69
CA GLU A 250 -15.38 -0.58 -13.48
C GLU A 250 -15.41 -2.08 -13.75
N ILE A 251 -14.63 -2.84 -12.99
CA ILE A 251 -14.76 -4.30 -12.97
C ILE A 251 -16.10 -4.59 -12.29
N SER A 252 -17.07 -5.09 -13.04
CA SER A 252 -18.35 -5.50 -12.45
C SER A 252 -18.09 -6.67 -11.51
N ARG A 253 -18.08 -6.40 -10.19
CA ARG A 253 -17.97 -7.40 -9.11
C ARG A 253 -18.99 -8.55 -9.23
N ARG A 254 -20.05 -8.36 -10.04
CA ARG A 254 -21.06 -9.39 -10.33
C ARG A 254 -20.59 -10.50 -11.27
N ILE A 255 -19.46 -10.37 -11.95
CA ILE A 255 -19.04 -11.34 -12.98
C ILE A 255 -17.98 -12.33 -12.48
N LEU A 256 -17.11 -12.00 -11.51
CA LEU A 256 -16.06 -12.92 -11.08
C LEU A 256 -15.81 -12.86 -9.56
N PRO A 257 -16.18 -13.89 -8.78
CA PRO A 257 -15.81 -13.98 -7.37
C PRO A 257 -14.31 -14.30 -7.30
N VAL A 258 -13.52 -13.36 -6.77
CA VAL A 258 -12.06 -13.48 -6.57
C VAL A 258 -11.30 -13.65 -7.88
N THR A 259 -11.03 -12.55 -8.58
CA THR A 259 -10.16 -12.60 -9.76
C THR A 259 -8.71 -12.80 -9.35
N THR A 260 -7.95 -13.55 -10.13
CA THR A 260 -6.48 -13.56 -10.10
C THR A 260 -5.88 -12.32 -10.77
N VAL A 261 -6.71 -11.44 -11.34
CA VAL A 261 -6.24 -10.20 -11.95
C VAL A 261 -6.12 -9.08 -10.93
N VAL A 262 -5.13 -8.23 -11.16
CA VAL A 262 -4.76 -7.12 -10.29
C VAL A 262 -4.74 -5.83 -11.11
N ASP A 263 -5.35 -4.77 -10.60
CA ASP A 263 -5.35 -3.46 -11.26
C ASP A 263 -3.96 -2.82 -11.19
N LEU A 264 -3.32 -2.68 -12.35
CA LEU A 264 -1.95 -2.16 -12.47
C LEU A 264 -1.84 -0.71 -11.99
N GLU A 265 -2.88 0.10 -12.21
CA GLU A 265 -2.87 1.50 -11.79
C GLU A 265 -2.86 1.61 -10.26
N SER A 266 -3.62 0.77 -9.57
CA SER A 266 -3.69 0.73 -8.11
C SER A 266 -2.34 0.39 -7.50
N VAL A 267 -1.67 -0.65 -8.02
CA VAL A 267 -0.31 -1.01 -7.58
C VAL A 267 0.69 0.09 -7.94
N ALA A 268 0.64 0.65 -9.15
CA ALA A 268 1.54 1.72 -9.54
C ALA A 268 1.39 2.97 -8.65
N VAL A 269 0.17 3.39 -8.29
CA VAL A 269 -0.03 4.53 -7.39
C VAL A 269 0.56 4.22 -6.00
N HIS A 270 0.36 3.01 -5.48
CA HIS A 270 0.95 2.56 -4.21
C HIS A 270 2.49 2.62 -4.24
N GLU A 271 3.11 1.96 -5.22
CA GLU A 271 4.58 1.88 -5.30
C GLU A 271 5.22 3.25 -5.56
N ILE A 272 4.54 4.16 -6.28
CA ILE A 272 5.01 5.54 -6.42
C ILE A 272 5.00 6.27 -5.07
N GLY A 273 4.06 5.97 -4.17
CA GLY A 273 4.10 6.50 -2.80
C GLY A 273 5.41 6.13 -2.08
N HIS A 274 5.88 4.90 -2.24
CA HIS A 274 7.19 4.47 -1.74
C HIS A 274 8.36 5.18 -2.41
N LEU A 275 8.33 5.32 -3.74
CA LEU A 275 9.31 6.12 -4.49
C LEU A 275 9.37 7.59 -4.05
N LEU A 276 8.36 8.08 -3.33
CA LEU A 276 8.32 9.42 -2.77
C LEU A 276 8.63 9.45 -1.27
N GLY A 277 8.76 8.29 -0.61
CA GLY A 277 9.21 8.16 0.77
C GLY A 277 8.11 7.77 1.78
N LEU A 278 6.89 7.51 1.33
CA LEU A 278 5.83 6.99 2.20
C LEU A 278 6.08 5.53 2.57
N GLY A 279 5.76 5.18 3.81
CA GLY A 279 5.67 3.81 4.28
C GLY A 279 4.24 3.29 4.18
N HIS A 280 4.03 2.05 4.61
CA HIS A 280 2.71 1.44 4.65
C HIS A 280 1.77 2.09 5.68
N SER A 281 0.52 2.31 5.28
CA SER A 281 -0.55 2.78 6.16
C SER A 281 -1.35 1.62 6.74
N SER A 282 -1.85 1.79 7.97
CA SER A 282 -2.84 0.87 8.56
C SER A 282 -4.29 1.18 8.14
N VAL A 283 -4.53 2.27 7.41
CA VAL A 283 -5.86 2.69 6.98
C VAL A 283 -6.25 1.92 5.72
N GLU A 284 -7.22 1.01 5.81
CA GLU A 284 -7.64 0.14 4.69
C GLU A 284 -8.03 0.91 3.42
N ASP A 285 -8.57 2.12 3.55
CA ASP A 285 -8.95 2.98 2.41
C ASP A 285 -7.78 3.76 1.80
N ALA A 286 -6.63 3.87 2.48
CA ALA A 286 -5.48 4.65 2.02
C ALA A 286 -4.67 3.91 0.95
N ILE A 287 -4.21 4.57 -0.11
CA ILE A 287 -3.46 3.89 -1.18
C ILE A 287 -2.27 3.12 -0.63
N MET A 288 -1.61 3.66 0.40
CA MET A 288 -0.47 3.02 1.07
C MET A 288 -0.83 1.83 1.97
N PHE A 289 -2.09 1.38 2.02
CA PHE A 289 -2.43 0.11 2.65
C PHE A 289 -1.80 -1.05 1.85
N PRO A 290 -1.07 -1.99 2.48
CA PRO A 290 -0.20 -2.92 1.76
C PRO A 290 -0.91 -3.91 0.85
N ALA A 291 -2.17 -4.26 1.16
CA ALA A 291 -2.88 -5.36 0.52
C ALA A 291 -4.02 -4.86 -0.35
N ILE A 292 -4.28 -5.55 -1.45
CA ILE A 292 -5.39 -5.27 -2.36
C ILE A 292 -6.14 -6.58 -2.65
N SER A 293 -7.46 -6.54 -2.78
CA SER A 293 -8.19 -7.74 -3.23
C SER A 293 -8.11 -7.83 -4.75
N GLY A 294 -8.04 -9.04 -5.29
CA GLY A 294 -8.15 -9.25 -6.72
C GLY A 294 -9.42 -8.62 -7.29
N GLY A 295 -9.27 -7.81 -8.34
CA GLY A 295 -10.37 -7.10 -8.98
C GLY A 295 -10.88 -5.86 -8.24
N ASP A 296 -10.23 -5.45 -7.14
CA ASP A 296 -10.44 -4.10 -6.62
C ASP A 296 -9.62 -3.09 -7.45
N ARG A 297 -10.20 -1.91 -7.64
CA ARG A 297 -9.52 -0.75 -8.22
C ARG A 297 -9.50 0.36 -7.19
N LYS A 298 -8.30 0.77 -6.79
CA LYS A 298 -8.03 1.75 -5.76
C LYS A 298 -6.95 2.68 -6.26
N VAL A 299 -7.35 3.79 -6.86
CA VAL A 299 -6.42 4.74 -7.47
C VAL A 299 -6.50 6.13 -6.84
N GLU A 300 -7.57 6.44 -6.12
CA GLU A 300 -7.76 7.74 -5.49
C GLU A 300 -6.95 7.84 -4.19
N LEU A 301 -6.28 8.97 -3.99
CA LEU A 301 -5.50 9.22 -2.78
C LEU A 301 -6.46 9.53 -1.63
N ALA A 302 -6.37 8.76 -0.55
CA ALA A 302 -7.13 9.06 0.66
C ALA A 302 -6.49 10.20 1.43
N LYS A 303 -7.22 10.72 2.41
CA LYS A 303 -6.75 11.78 3.31
C LYS A 303 -5.40 11.43 3.97
N ASP A 304 -5.22 10.18 4.37
CA ASP A 304 -3.99 9.72 5.02
C ASP A 304 -2.77 9.83 4.08
N ASP A 305 -2.95 9.47 2.82
CA ASP A 305 -1.90 9.54 1.78
C ASP A 305 -1.53 11.00 1.49
N ILE A 306 -2.54 11.87 1.36
CA ILE A 306 -2.36 13.30 1.08
C ILE A 306 -1.65 13.99 2.24
N GLU A 307 -2.08 13.75 3.49
CA GLU A 307 -1.43 14.34 4.67
C GLU A 307 0.03 13.86 4.79
N GLY A 308 0.29 12.57 4.54
CA GLY A 308 1.63 12.00 4.59
C GLY A 308 2.55 12.60 3.54
N ILE A 309 2.11 12.67 2.28
CA ILE A 309 2.97 13.17 1.20
C ILE A 309 3.21 14.68 1.32
N GLN A 310 2.21 15.43 1.78
CA GLN A 310 2.35 16.87 2.01
C GLN A 310 3.21 17.18 3.23
N HIS A 311 3.29 16.29 4.22
CA HIS A 311 4.28 16.40 5.28
C HIS A 311 5.72 16.36 4.72
N LEU A 312 5.98 15.49 3.74
CA LEU A 312 7.29 15.40 3.10
C LEU A 312 7.56 16.57 2.14
N TYR A 313 6.63 16.90 1.25
CA TYR A 313 6.91 17.80 0.13
C TYR A 313 6.23 19.17 0.19
N GLY A 314 5.22 19.33 1.04
CA GLY A 314 4.23 20.42 0.96
C GLY A 314 3.13 20.10 -0.04
N GLY A 315 2.06 20.91 -0.04
CA GLY A 315 0.98 20.83 -1.02
C GLY A 315 1.36 21.38 -2.39
N ASN A 316 0.60 21.00 -3.41
CA ASN A 316 0.73 21.54 -4.75
C ASN A 316 0.41 23.05 -4.75
N PRO A 317 1.34 23.94 -5.15
CA PRO A 317 1.10 25.38 -5.19
C PRO A 317 0.07 25.81 -6.26
N ASN A 318 -0.18 24.96 -7.26
CA ASN A 318 -1.07 25.23 -8.38
C ASN A 318 -2.44 24.53 -8.24
N GLY A 319 -2.68 23.78 -7.16
CA GLY A 319 -3.97 23.16 -6.91
C GLY A 319 -4.95 24.17 -6.31
N ASP A 320 -6.18 24.22 -6.83
CA ASP A 320 -7.25 25.03 -6.25
C ASP A 320 -7.41 24.72 -4.76
N GLY A 321 -7.32 25.77 -3.93
CA GLY A 321 -7.20 25.70 -2.48
C GLY A 321 -8.41 25.13 -1.76
N GLY A 322 -8.58 23.81 -1.78
CA GLY A 322 -9.53 23.05 -0.96
C GLY A 322 -9.11 22.88 0.51
N GLY A 323 -8.02 23.51 0.93
CA GLY A 323 -7.62 23.58 2.33
C GLY A 323 -8.12 24.87 2.98
N SER A 324 -9.28 24.81 3.64
CA SER A 324 -9.79 25.91 4.47
C SER A 324 -8.76 26.28 5.54
N LYS A 325 -8.00 27.36 5.30
CA LYS A 325 -7.25 28.04 6.37
C LYS A 325 -8.27 28.72 7.29
N PRO A 326 -8.21 28.54 8.63
CA PRO A 326 -8.94 29.42 9.52
C PRO A 326 -8.22 30.77 9.52
N SER A 327 -8.85 31.79 8.94
CA SER A 327 -8.45 33.19 9.17
C SER A 327 -8.71 33.52 10.64
N ARG A 328 -7.63 33.62 11.42
CA ARG A 328 -7.64 34.39 12.66
C ARG A 328 -7.55 35.87 12.28
N GLU A 329 -8.70 36.54 12.23
CA GLU A 329 -8.74 37.99 12.40
C GLU A 329 -9.24 38.30 13.81
N SER A 330 -8.30 38.69 14.66
CA SER A 330 -8.59 39.54 15.80
C SER A 330 -8.59 40.99 15.31
N GLN A 331 -9.71 41.69 15.41
CA GLN A 331 -9.68 43.13 15.60
C GLN A 331 -10.86 43.65 16.41
N SER A 332 -10.52 44.65 17.19
CA SER A 332 -11.15 45.18 18.38
C SER A 332 -12.07 46.36 18.07
N THR A 333 -13.17 46.42 18.82
CA THR A 333 -13.90 47.62 19.31
C THR A 333 -14.35 48.73 18.35
N GLY A 334 -15.66 49.00 18.37
CA GLY A 334 -16.17 50.38 18.29
C GLY A 334 -17.57 50.55 17.68
N GLY A 335 -18.54 51.00 18.49
CA GLY A 335 -19.49 52.04 18.07
C GLY A 335 -20.93 51.64 17.74
N ASP A 336 -21.85 52.09 18.60
CA ASP A 336 -23.32 51.99 18.59
C ASP A 336 -24.05 52.43 17.30
N SER A 337 -25.20 51.79 16.99
CA SER A 337 -26.52 52.46 17.00
C SER A 337 -27.73 51.57 16.65
N VAL A 338 -28.52 51.23 17.70
CA VAL A 338 -29.97 51.46 17.86
C VAL A 338 -31.02 50.86 16.88
N ARG A 339 -31.94 50.08 17.50
CA ARG A 339 -33.38 49.79 17.19
C ARG A 339 -33.69 48.85 16.02
N ARG A 340 -34.66 47.93 16.09
CA ARG A 340 -35.71 47.50 17.04
C ARG A 340 -36.24 46.19 16.40
N TRP A 341 -36.62 45.16 17.14
CA TRP A 341 -38.03 44.73 17.29
C TRP A 341 -38.08 43.48 18.19
N ARG A 342 -39.16 43.42 18.96
CA ARG A 342 -39.41 42.63 20.17
C ARG A 342 -39.85 41.20 19.86
N GLY A 343 -39.37 40.22 20.63
CA GLY A 343 -40.19 39.38 21.52
C GLY A 343 -40.60 38.07 20.83
N TRP A 344 -40.63 36.88 21.44
CA TRP A 344 -40.93 36.53 22.82
C TRP A 344 -40.12 35.29 23.27
N MET A 345 -39.63 35.30 24.51
CA MET A 345 -39.28 34.10 25.27
C MET A 345 -40.50 33.68 26.10
N ILE A 346 -40.80 32.37 26.17
CA ILE A 346 -41.28 31.75 27.42
C ILE A 346 -40.67 30.34 27.50
N SER A 347 -39.79 30.18 28.50
CA SER A 347 -39.40 28.93 29.13
C SER A 347 -40.31 28.74 30.35
N LEU A 348 -40.80 27.52 30.59
CA LEU A 348 -41.36 27.14 31.88
C LEU A 348 -40.88 25.73 32.25
N SER A 349 -40.27 25.69 33.42
CA SER A 349 -39.75 24.53 34.13
C SER A 349 -40.75 24.01 35.18
N SER A 350 -40.67 22.70 35.43
CA SER A 350 -40.85 22.02 36.72
C SER A 350 -42.26 21.60 37.22
N ILE A 351 -42.21 20.54 38.05
CA ILE A 351 -43.24 19.84 38.87
C ILE A 351 -43.65 18.49 38.24
N ALA A 352 -43.05 17.35 38.57
CA ALA A 352 -42.97 16.59 39.83
C ALA A 352 -44.26 15.83 40.22
N THR A 353 -44.06 14.52 40.38
CA THR A 353 -44.69 13.57 41.33
C THR A 353 -45.78 12.61 40.82
N CYS A 354 -45.48 11.34 41.12
CA CYS A 354 -46.20 10.08 41.11
C CYS A 354 -47.72 10.10 41.27
N ILE A 355 -48.39 9.07 40.74
CA ILE A 355 -49.17 8.07 41.51
C ILE A 355 -49.59 6.88 40.61
N PHE A 356 -49.66 5.72 41.25
CA PHE A 356 -49.88 4.36 40.82
C PHE A 356 -51.21 4.03 40.08
N LEU A 357 -51.14 2.94 39.29
CA LEU A 357 -52.11 1.85 39.03
C LEU A 357 -53.63 2.15 39.04
N ILE A 358 -54.32 1.65 38.00
CA ILE A 358 -55.36 0.60 38.12
C ILE A 358 -55.62 0.02 36.72
N SER A 359 -55.61 -1.30 36.64
CA SER A 359 -56.05 -2.11 35.51
C SER A 359 -57.57 -2.05 35.35
N VAL A 360 -58.05 -2.01 34.10
CA VAL A 360 -59.07 -2.93 33.55
C VAL A 360 -58.66 -3.26 32.13
#